data_AF-A0A2I1C2Z7-F1
#
_entry.id   AF-A0A2I1C2Z7-F1
#
_cell.length_a   1.000
_cell.length_b   1.000
_cell.length_c   1.000
_cell.angle_alpha   90.00
_cell.angle_beta   90.00
_cell.angle_gamma   90.00
#
_symmetry.space_group_name_H-M   'P 1'
#
loop_
_entity.id
_entity.type
_entity.pdbx_description
1 polymer ?
#
loop_
_entity_poly.entity_id
_entity_poly.type
_entity_poly.pdbx_seq_one_letter_code
_entity_poly.pdbx_strand_id
1 'polypeptide(L)'
;MADSSSFPGTNPFLKVNTKDDKYSPIQKISEEEEYEVTSPTNPTFRSAHSAATAPTAGNTFPGGNDSSEGGEGIQFNRPFDAGFGQGSEGQGEHPEPPGGARPTAAANQGFPNNYALGRRTSVSAESLNPTSAGSDSWTPPCHPKTEEQLSRLKTAVSNNFLFSHLDDDQFKTVLDALVEKPIPAKDIKVISQGDAGDYFYIVENGHFDVYINAAGSVQPGPDGMGNKVSTIGPGGSFGELALMYNAPRAATVVSADPKSTLWALDRITFRRILMDSAFQRRRMYEAFLEEVPLLSSLKPYERAKIADALDAIKYPAGSTIIEEGAPGDAFYLLESGEAEAFKKDVEGPVKSYKRGDFFGELALLDDKPRAASVVAKTDAKVARLGRDGFKRLLGPVEDIMRRAEYSAKPSPS
;
A
#
# COMPACT_ATOMS: atom_id res chain seq x y z
N MET A 1 7.76 -34.98 28.09
CA MET A 1 7.11 -33.98 28.95
C MET A 1 7.48 -32.63 28.37
N ALA A 2 6.50 -31.86 27.93
CA ALA A 2 6.71 -30.57 27.30
C ALA A 2 5.73 -29.58 27.93
N ASP A 3 6.26 -28.60 28.67
CA ASP A 3 5.47 -27.53 29.25
C ASP A 3 5.66 -26.25 28.43
N SER A 4 4.53 -25.69 28.01
CA SER A 4 4.48 -24.49 27.18
C SER A 4 4.40 -23.25 28.06
N SER A 5 5.38 -22.35 27.93
CA SER A 5 5.37 -21.06 28.63
C SER A 5 4.33 -20.12 28.02
N SER A 6 3.27 -19.84 28.79
CA SER A 6 2.19 -18.94 28.38
C SER A 6 2.60 -17.47 28.45
N PHE A 7 2.30 -16.69 27.40
CA PHE A 7 2.44 -15.24 27.37
C PHE A 7 1.28 -14.56 28.14
N PRO A 8 1.54 -13.56 29.00
CA PRO A 8 0.51 -12.68 29.55
C PRO A 8 0.33 -11.43 28.68
N GLY A 9 -0.85 -11.25 28.07
CA GLY A 9 -1.06 -10.16 27.10
C GLY A 9 -2.53 -9.86 26.75
N THR A 10 -3.44 -9.93 27.72
CA THR A 10 -4.88 -9.79 27.46
C THR A 10 -5.37 -8.35 27.68
N ASN A 11 -5.70 -7.65 26.60
CA ASN A 11 -6.31 -6.32 26.64
C ASN A 11 -7.78 -6.40 27.12
N PRO A 12 -8.24 -5.58 28.09
CA PRO A 12 -9.49 -5.83 28.81
C PRO A 12 -10.79 -5.36 28.12
N PHE A 13 -10.73 -4.86 26.87
CA PHE A 13 -11.83 -4.12 26.24
C PHE A 13 -12.68 -4.87 25.19
N LEU A 14 -12.51 -6.20 25.04
CA LEU A 14 -13.30 -7.00 24.11
C LEU A 14 -13.93 -8.22 24.80
N LYS A 15 -15.14 -8.04 25.36
CA LYS A 15 -16.06 -9.14 25.67
C LYS A 15 -17.09 -9.25 24.55
N VAL A 16 -16.96 -10.26 23.70
CA VAL A 16 -17.99 -10.63 22.72
C VAL A 16 -18.76 -11.82 23.29
N ASN A 17 -20.06 -11.65 23.52
CA ASN A 17 -20.96 -12.76 23.86
C ASN A 17 -21.16 -13.63 22.62
N THR A 18 -20.88 -14.92 22.72
CA THR A 18 -21.30 -15.93 21.75
C THR A 18 -22.69 -16.47 22.10
N LYS A 19 -23.55 -16.62 21.10
CA LYS A 19 -24.80 -17.39 21.18
C LYS A 19 -25.15 -17.95 19.80
N ASP A 20 -25.88 -19.05 19.79
CA ASP A 20 -25.68 -20.13 18.83
C ASP A 20 -26.44 -20.03 17.49
N ASP A 21 -25.88 -20.74 16.51
CA ASP A 21 -26.50 -21.45 15.37
C ASP A 21 -27.74 -20.89 14.63
N LYS A 22 -27.57 -20.73 13.30
CA LYS A 22 -28.14 -21.68 12.32
C LYS A 22 -27.64 -21.49 10.88
N TYR A 23 -27.48 -22.61 10.18
CA TYR A 23 -27.15 -22.70 8.75
C TYR A 23 -28.26 -22.14 7.84
N SER A 24 -27.86 -21.52 6.73
CA SER A 24 -28.67 -21.31 5.52
C SER A 24 -27.79 -21.46 4.27
N PRO A 25 -28.28 -22.04 3.16
CA PRO A 25 -27.44 -22.35 1.99
C PRO A 25 -27.20 -21.14 1.10
N ILE A 26 -25.96 -20.94 0.66
CA ILE A 26 -25.60 -19.89 -0.30
C ILE A 26 -26.12 -20.25 -1.69
N GLN A 27 -26.93 -19.37 -2.29
CA GLN A 27 -27.31 -19.46 -3.69
C GLN A 27 -26.15 -19.02 -4.60
N LYS A 28 -26.01 -19.71 -5.73
CA LYS A 28 -24.97 -19.48 -6.72
C LYS A 28 -25.34 -18.24 -7.55
N ILE A 29 -24.66 -17.12 -7.32
CA ILE A 29 -24.82 -15.89 -8.10
C ILE A 29 -24.08 -16.05 -9.44
N SER A 30 -24.75 -15.74 -10.54
CA SER A 30 -24.17 -15.68 -11.89
C SER A 30 -23.34 -14.42 -12.07
N GLU A 31 -22.26 -14.52 -12.84
CA GLU A 31 -21.44 -13.38 -13.23
C GLU A 31 -22.24 -12.47 -14.17
N GLU A 32 -22.52 -11.24 -13.73
CA GLU A 32 -23.00 -10.13 -14.58
C GLU A 32 -21.86 -9.13 -14.81
N GLU A 33 -21.90 -8.46 -15.96
CA GLU A 33 -20.75 -7.78 -16.57
C GLU A 33 -20.23 -6.58 -15.73
N GLU A 34 -18.91 -6.52 -15.52
CA GLU A 34 -18.26 -5.41 -14.79
C GLU A 34 -18.22 -4.13 -15.65
N TYR A 35 -19.05 -3.14 -15.31
CA TYR A 35 -18.95 -1.78 -15.84
C TYR A 35 -17.74 -1.03 -15.24
N GLU A 36 -17.09 -0.17 -16.04
CA GLU A 36 -15.97 0.67 -15.59
C GLU A 36 -16.39 1.59 -14.42
N VAL A 37 -15.96 1.25 -13.21
CA VAL A 37 -16.17 2.09 -12.01
C VAL A 37 -15.20 3.28 -12.05
N THR A 38 -15.62 4.37 -12.67
CA THR A 38 -14.86 5.63 -12.66
C THR A 38 -14.81 6.26 -11.27
N SER A 39 -13.65 6.79 -10.88
CA SER A 39 -13.44 7.43 -9.57
C SER A 39 -14.39 8.62 -9.36
N PRO A 40 -14.96 8.81 -8.15
CA PRO A 40 -15.79 9.98 -7.82
C PRO A 40 -15.03 11.32 -7.82
N THR A 41 -13.72 11.31 -8.11
CA THR A 41 -12.88 12.50 -8.32
C THR A 41 -12.74 12.92 -9.79
N ASN A 42 -13.40 12.24 -10.74
CA ASN A 42 -13.32 12.57 -12.16
C ASN A 42 -14.14 13.85 -12.49
N PRO A 43 -13.56 14.88 -13.13
CA PRO A 43 -14.29 16.12 -13.47
C PRO A 43 -15.53 15.94 -14.36
N THR A 44 -15.72 14.79 -15.02
CA THR A 44 -16.95 14.47 -15.76
C THR A 44 -18.15 14.12 -14.86
N PHE A 45 -17.97 14.01 -13.54
CA PHE A 45 -19.01 13.53 -12.61
C PHE A 45 -20.01 14.63 -12.20
N ARG A 46 -20.90 15.05 -13.12
CA ARG A 46 -22.10 15.84 -12.77
C ARG A 46 -23.37 15.46 -13.54
N SER A 47 -24.33 14.94 -12.77
CA SER A 47 -25.79 15.09 -12.92
C SER A 47 -26.46 14.53 -14.18
N ALA A 48 -27.03 13.32 -14.04
CA ALA A 48 -28.09 12.82 -14.91
C ALA A 48 -29.35 12.48 -14.09
N HIS A 49 -30.36 13.34 -14.11
CA HIS A 49 -31.80 12.98 -14.07
C HIS A 49 -32.73 14.20 -14.12
N SER A 50 -33.27 14.48 -15.29
CA SER A 50 -34.71 14.76 -15.49
C SER A 50 -35.03 14.58 -16.99
N ALA A 51 -36.22 14.06 -17.30
CA ALA A 51 -36.52 13.54 -18.64
C ALA A 51 -37.43 14.48 -19.46
N ALA A 52 -37.07 14.60 -20.74
CA ALA A 52 -37.91 14.79 -21.93
C ALA A 52 -39.17 15.69 -21.88
N THR A 53 -39.13 16.79 -22.66
CA THR A 53 -40.19 17.10 -23.65
C THR A 53 -39.56 17.87 -24.83
N ALA A 54 -40.11 17.73 -26.05
CA ALA A 54 -39.55 18.26 -27.30
C ALA A 54 -40.51 19.32 -27.95
N PRO A 55 -40.35 19.74 -29.23
CA PRO A 55 -39.32 20.68 -29.70
C PRO A 55 -39.88 21.85 -30.55
N THR A 56 -39.21 23.02 -30.62
CA THR A 56 -39.50 24.01 -31.69
C THR A 56 -38.32 24.92 -32.09
N ALA A 57 -38.03 24.92 -33.40
CA ALA A 57 -37.44 25.94 -34.30
C ALA A 57 -36.50 27.08 -33.82
N GLY A 58 -35.46 27.37 -34.63
CA GLY A 58 -35.10 28.77 -34.96
C GLY A 58 -33.62 29.16 -35.17
N ASN A 59 -33.16 29.15 -36.43
CA ASN A 59 -32.16 30.04 -37.06
C ASN A 59 -30.70 30.25 -36.52
N THR A 60 -29.76 29.59 -37.21
CA THR A 60 -28.64 30.17 -38.02
C THR A 60 -27.91 31.49 -37.64
N PHE A 61 -26.59 31.38 -37.39
CA PHE A 61 -25.41 32.12 -37.96
C PHE A 61 -25.34 33.69 -37.93
N PRO A 62 -24.13 34.34 -38.04
CA PRO A 62 -22.86 34.08 -37.32
C PRO A 62 -21.96 35.33 -37.02
N GLY A 63 -20.91 35.12 -36.21
CA GLY A 63 -19.59 35.74 -36.38
C GLY A 63 -19.32 37.11 -35.72
N GLY A 64 -18.02 37.46 -35.61
CA GLY A 64 -17.56 38.83 -35.28
C GLY A 64 -16.56 38.91 -34.13
N ASN A 65 -15.31 39.23 -34.47
CA ASN A 65 -14.17 39.41 -33.57
C ASN A 65 -14.16 40.82 -32.91
N ASP A 66 -13.52 40.92 -31.73
CA ASP A 66 -12.54 41.97 -31.36
C ASP A 66 -12.77 42.99 -30.21
N SER A 67 -11.65 43.24 -29.53
CA SER A 67 -11.11 44.36 -28.71
C SER A 67 -11.92 45.38 -27.86
N SER A 68 -11.40 45.55 -26.63
CA SER A 68 -11.10 46.79 -25.85
C SER A 68 -12.16 47.71 -25.19
N GLU A 69 -11.86 48.00 -23.90
CA GLU A 69 -11.99 49.25 -23.12
C GLU A 69 -13.35 49.92 -22.79
N GLY A 70 -13.67 49.92 -21.48
CA GLY A 70 -13.74 51.15 -20.65
C GLY A 70 -15.00 52.04 -20.64
N GLY A 71 -15.48 52.40 -19.44
CA GLY A 71 -16.37 53.57 -19.22
C GLY A 71 -17.52 53.37 -18.21
N GLU A 72 -17.67 54.29 -17.25
CA GLU A 72 -18.67 54.23 -16.16
C GLU A 72 -19.91 55.14 -16.39
N GLY A 73 -21.09 54.68 -15.93
CA GLY A 73 -22.21 55.52 -15.45
C GLY A 73 -22.98 56.39 -16.48
N ILE A 74 -24.17 56.96 -16.22
CA ILE A 74 -25.23 56.85 -15.18
C ILE A 74 -26.58 57.09 -15.97
N GLN A 75 -27.84 56.84 -15.55
CA GLN A 75 -28.62 57.73 -14.66
C GLN A 75 -30.17 57.44 -14.64
N PHE A 76 -30.76 57.48 -13.43
CA PHE A 76 -32.15 57.73 -12.98
C PHE A 76 -33.43 57.22 -13.71
N ASN A 77 -34.35 56.64 -12.93
CA ASN A 77 -35.57 57.37 -12.51
C ASN A 77 -36.19 56.89 -11.16
N ARG A 78 -36.82 57.81 -10.40
CA ARG A 78 -37.74 57.62 -9.24
C ARG A 78 -38.96 58.56 -9.43
N PRO A 79 -40.13 58.36 -8.79
CA PRO A 79 -40.43 58.86 -7.42
C PRO A 79 -41.11 57.76 -6.53
N PHE A 80 -40.99 57.71 -5.19
CA PHE A 80 -41.45 58.63 -4.13
C PHE A 80 -42.99 58.67 -3.94
N ASP A 81 -43.53 58.05 -2.87
CA ASP A 81 -44.31 58.72 -1.81
C ASP A 81 -44.52 57.78 -0.58
N ALA A 82 -44.97 58.32 0.57
CA ALA A 82 -45.18 57.63 1.84
C ALA A 82 -46.60 57.86 2.42
N GLY A 83 -47.11 56.95 3.27
CA GLY A 83 -48.42 57.11 3.90
C GLY A 83 -48.68 56.24 5.14
N PHE A 84 -49.11 56.87 6.23
CA PHE A 84 -49.55 56.25 7.49
C PHE A 84 -50.94 55.59 7.38
N GLY A 85 -51.26 54.61 8.23
CA GLY A 85 -52.63 54.08 8.40
C GLY A 85 -52.75 53.03 9.53
N GLN A 86 -53.90 52.97 10.21
CA GLN A 86 -54.09 52.25 11.49
C GLN A 86 -55.49 51.60 11.57
N GLY A 87 -55.59 50.36 12.09
CA GLY A 87 -56.79 49.89 12.84
C GLY A 87 -57.63 48.70 12.32
N SER A 88 -57.92 47.78 13.26
CA SER A 88 -59.08 46.86 13.43
C SER A 88 -59.49 45.74 12.44
N GLU A 89 -59.50 44.52 12.99
CA GLU A 89 -60.59 43.50 13.06
C GLU A 89 -61.33 43.03 11.77
N GLY A 90 -61.59 41.73 11.54
CA GLY A 90 -61.27 40.49 12.28
C GLY A 90 -62.03 39.25 11.72
N GLN A 91 -61.72 38.02 12.21
CA GLN A 91 -62.34 36.71 11.87
C GLN A 91 -62.13 36.23 10.41
N GLY A 92 -61.96 34.97 9.98
CA GLY A 92 -61.85 33.61 10.55
C GLY A 92 -62.00 32.62 9.36
N GLU A 93 -61.45 31.40 9.28
CA GLU A 93 -60.61 30.58 10.18
C GLU A 93 -59.66 29.66 9.31
N HIS A 94 -59.39 28.41 9.75
CA HIS A 94 -58.62 27.33 9.09
C HIS A 94 -57.09 27.51 8.86
N PRO A 95 -56.24 26.64 9.47
CA PRO A 95 -54.79 26.65 9.25
C PRO A 95 -54.32 25.59 8.25
N GLU A 96 -53.68 26.04 7.15
CA GLU A 96 -52.66 25.26 6.44
C GLU A 96 -51.25 25.64 6.97
N PRO A 97 -50.24 24.75 6.92
CA PRO A 97 -48.96 24.98 7.57
C PRO A 97 -47.89 25.61 6.65
N PRO A 98 -47.26 26.74 7.03
CA PRO A 98 -46.07 27.24 6.34
C PRO A 98 -44.85 27.41 7.26
N GLY A 99 -43.68 27.08 6.72
CA GLY A 99 -42.41 27.74 7.07
C GLY A 99 -41.89 27.53 8.50
N GLY A 100 -41.16 26.42 8.71
CA GLY A 100 -40.28 26.29 9.88
C GLY A 100 -39.31 27.48 9.96
N ALA A 101 -39.33 28.20 11.08
CA ALA A 101 -38.50 29.38 11.29
C ALA A 101 -37.01 29.02 11.15
N ARG A 102 -36.31 29.73 10.27
CA ARG A 102 -34.85 29.63 10.09
C ARG A 102 -34.19 30.48 11.18
N PRO A 103 -33.54 29.90 12.22
CA PRO A 103 -32.88 30.70 13.24
C PRO A 103 -31.68 31.42 12.60
N THR A 104 -31.73 32.75 12.59
CA THR A 104 -30.63 33.59 12.14
C THR A 104 -29.44 33.47 13.08
N ALA A 105 -28.24 33.41 12.48
CA ALA A 105 -26.96 33.16 13.10
C ALA A 105 -26.74 33.78 14.51
N ALA A 106 -26.31 32.93 15.45
CA ALA A 106 -25.63 33.33 16.66
C ALA A 106 -24.34 32.50 16.82
N ALA A 107 -23.22 33.21 17.00
CA ALA A 107 -21.92 32.76 17.51
C ALA A 107 -21.36 31.41 17.03
N ASN A 108 -20.36 31.53 16.14
CA ASN A 108 -19.25 30.61 15.87
C ASN A 108 -18.77 29.77 17.09
N GLN A 109 -19.44 28.66 17.39
CA GLN A 109 -18.93 27.61 18.26
C GLN A 109 -18.27 26.55 17.38
N GLY A 110 -16.94 26.62 17.28
CA GLY A 110 -16.15 25.59 16.60
C GLY A 110 -16.42 24.22 17.22
N PHE A 111 -16.67 23.21 16.37
CA PHE A 111 -16.91 21.85 16.83
C PHE A 111 -15.75 21.38 17.72
N PRO A 112 -16.00 20.77 18.89
CA PRO A 112 -14.93 20.31 19.77
C PRO A 112 -14.10 19.23 19.08
N ASN A 113 -12.76 19.28 19.27
CA ASN A 113 -11.77 18.42 18.59
C ASN A 113 -12.01 16.90 18.72
N ASN A 114 -12.91 16.45 19.60
CA ASN A 114 -13.30 15.05 19.78
C ASN A 114 -14.57 14.62 18.99
N TYR A 115 -15.03 15.41 18.01
CA TYR A 115 -16.23 15.10 17.21
C TYR A 115 -16.15 13.79 16.37
N ALA A 116 -15.02 13.08 16.39
CA ALA A 116 -14.92 11.74 15.84
C ALA A 116 -15.83 10.71 16.56
N LEU A 117 -16.19 10.87 17.84
CA LEU A 117 -17.09 9.95 18.57
C LEU A 117 -16.67 8.45 18.51
N GLY A 118 -15.36 8.16 18.37
CA GLY A 118 -14.85 6.80 18.17
C GLY A 118 -15.08 6.22 16.76
N ARG A 119 -15.58 7.01 15.80
CA ARG A 119 -15.64 6.65 14.38
C ARG A 119 -14.23 6.57 13.81
N ARG A 120 -13.99 5.56 12.97
CA ARG A 120 -12.74 5.43 12.22
C ARG A 120 -12.65 6.56 11.18
N THR A 121 -11.57 7.33 11.23
CA THR A 121 -11.23 8.34 10.24
C THR A 121 -10.35 7.72 9.16
N SER A 122 -10.56 8.11 7.89
CA SER A 122 -9.65 7.75 6.81
C SER A 122 -8.26 8.33 7.05
N VAL A 123 -7.23 7.57 6.72
CA VAL A 123 -5.84 8.07 6.61
C VAL A 123 -5.37 7.91 5.18
N SER A 124 -4.60 8.88 4.69
CA SER A 124 -3.90 8.79 3.41
C SER A 124 -2.43 9.13 3.64
N ALA A 125 -1.60 8.68 2.71
CA ALA A 125 -0.25 9.16 2.53
C ALA A 125 -0.15 9.90 1.19
N GLU A 126 1.02 10.44 0.90
CA GLU A 126 1.33 11.11 -0.37
C GLU A 126 1.27 10.09 -1.52
N SER A 127 0.79 10.53 -2.68
CA SER A 127 0.78 9.73 -3.90
C SER A 127 2.20 9.68 -4.48
N LEU A 128 2.77 8.49 -4.55
CA LEU A 128 4.02 8.20 -5.24
C LEU A 128 3.68 7.39 -6.49
N ASN A 129 3.98 7.92 -7.68
CA ASN A 129 3.75 7.21 -8.92
C ASN A 129 5.01 6.40 -9.32
N PRO A 130 4.97 5.06 -9.27
CA PRO A 130 6.13 4.22 -9.59
C PRO A 130 6.48 4.22 -11.10
N THR A 131 5.54 4.53 -12.00
CA THR A 131 5.83 4.52 -13.44
C THR A 131 6.68 5.73 -13.88
N SER A 132 6.55 6.87 -13.20
CA SER A 132 7.45 8.03 -13.38
C SER A 132 8.87 7.82 -12.84
N ALA A 133 9.12 6.77 -12.04
CA ALA A 133 10.48 6.34 -11.69
C ALA A 133 11.24 5.76 -12.91
N GLY A 134 10.61 5.69 -14.09
CA GLY A 134 11.29 5.47 -15.37
C GLY A 134 12.06 6.68 -15.90
N SER A 135 11.93 7.88 -15.30
CA SER A 135 12.63 9.10 -15.75
C SER A 135 13.13 10.02 -14.63
N ASP A 136 12.77 9.78 -13.37
CA ASP A 136 13.31 10.51 -12.23
C ASP A 136 14.44 9.69 -11.59
N SER A 137 15.69 10.15 -11.73
CA SER A 137 16.92 9.44 -11.33
C SER A 137 17.13 9.46 -9.81
N TRP A 138 16.14 8.97 -9.07
CA TRP A 138 16.21 8.92 -7.62
C TRP A 138 17.12 7.77 -7.17
N THR A 139 18.26 8.12 -6.59
CA THR A 139 19.10 7.18 -5.86
C THR A 139 18.76 7.27 -4.37
N PRO A 140 18.64 6.14 -3.66
CA PRO A 140 18.48 6.18 -2.21
C PRO A 140 19.70 6.87 -1.58
N PRO A 141 19.50 7.77 -0.60
CA PRO A 141 20.60 8.37 0.15
C PRO A 141 21.50 7.29 0.76
N CYS A 142 22.81 7.52 0.76
CA CYS A 142 23.76 6.64 1.42
C CYS A 142 24.66 7.50 2.31
N HIS A 143 24.47 7.34 3.63
CA HIS A 143 25.27 8.01 4.65
C HIS A 143 26.26 7.00 5.24
N PRO A 144 27.58 7.26 5.20
CA PRO A 144 28.59 6.32 5.69
C PRO A 144 28.45 6.10 7.19
N LYS A 145 28.55 4.83 7.62
CA LYS A 145 28.41 4.39 9.01
C LYS A 145 29.51 3.40 9.33
N THR A 146 29.91 3.33 10.60
CA THR A 146 30.84 2.28 11.06
C THR A 146 30.11 0.93 11.16
N GLU A 147 30.86 -0.16 11.09
CA GLU A 147 30.33 -1.52 11.23
C GLU A 147 29.62 -1.72 12.59
N GLU A 148 30.14 -1.10 13.64
CA GLU A 148 29.50 -1.10 14.96
C GLU A 148 28.16 -0.35 14.98
N GLN A 149 28.08 0.82 14.32
CA GLN A 149 26.82 1.57 14.19
C GLN A 149 25.78 0.77 13.41
N LEU A 150 26.18 0.13 12.31
CA LEU A 150 25.30 -0.75 11.52
C LEU A 150 24.80 -1.95 12.34
N SER A 151 25.66 -2.55 13.18
CA SER A 151 25.27 -3.66 14.08
C SER A 151 24.26 -3.22 15.14
N ARG A 152 24.48 -2.06 15.78
CA ARG A 152 23.53 -1.46 16.74
C ARG A 152 22.20 -1.11 16.07
N LEU A 153 22.23 -0.47 14.90
CA LEU A 153 21.05 -0.14 14.10
C LEU A 153 20.24 -1.38 13.70
N LYS A 154 20.91 -2.41 13.17
CA LYS A 154 20.29 -3.70 12.82
C LYS A 154 19.58 -4.33 14.02
N THR A 155 20.16 -4.21 15.21
CA THR A 155 19.56 -4.69 16.47
C THR A 155 18.39 -3.82 16.93
N ALA A 156 18.44 -2.50 16.73
CA ALA A 156 17.40 -1.58 17.12
C ALA A 156 16.12 -1.71 16.27
N VAL A 157 16.24 -1.93 14.95
CA VAL A 157 15.09 -2.01 14.04
C VAL A 157 14.52 -3.43 13.84
N SER A 158 15.22 -4.49 14.27
CA SER A 158 14.80 -5.89 14.05
C SER A 158 13.45 -6.23 14.68
N ASN A 159 13.11 -5.62 15.80
CA ASN A 159 11.84 -5.81 16.50
C ASN A 159 10.69 -4.94 15.95
N ASN A 160 10.94 -4.10 14.95
CA ASN A 160 9.96 -3.16 14.41
C ASN A 160 9.23 -3.76 13.20
N PHE A 161 7.89 -3.77 13.26
CA PHE A 161 7.02 -4.39 12.25
C PHE A 161 7.16 -3.80 10.83
N LEU A 162 7.70 -2.59 10.71
CA LEU A 162 7.98 -1.97 9.40
C LEU A 162 9.17 -2.60 8.68
N PHE A 163 10.06 -3.25 9.42
CA PHE A 163 11.33 -3.78 8.93
C PHE A 163 11.34 -5.32 8.86
N SER A 164 10.39 -5.99 9.52
CA SER A 164 10.30 -7.46 9.59
C SER A 164 9.96 -8.17 8.28
N HIS A 165 9.54 -7.42 7.25
CA HIS A 165 9.19 -7.93 5.92
C HIS A 165 10.08 -7.38 4.78
N LEU A 166 11.17 -6.70 5.13
CA LEU A 166 12.18 -6.28 4.16
C LEU A 166 13.09 -7.46 3.78
N ASP A 167 13.46 -7.58 2.51
CA ASP A 167 14.59 -8.43 2.12
C ASP A 167 15.94 -7.78 2.53
N ASP A 168 17.01 -8.58 2.53
CA ASP A 168 18.33 -8.12 2.99
C ASP A 168 18.84 -6.88 2.23
N ASP A 169 18.55 -6.77 0.93
CA ASP A 169 18.94 -5.64 0.09
C ASP A 169 18.14 -4.37 0.45
N GLN A 170 16.82 -4.49 0.67
CA GLN A 170 15.98 -3.38 1.17
C GLN A 170 16.41 -2.96 2.57
N PHE A 171 16.59 -3.92 3.47
CA PHE A 171 16.99 -3.68 4.84
C PHE A 171 18.32 -2.92 4.89
N LYS A 172 19.31 -3.34 4.09
CA LYS A 172 20.57 -2.62 3.92
C LYS A 172 20.36 -1.21 3.38
N THR A 173 19.59 -1.04 2.30
CA THR A 173 19.36 0.27 1.67
C THR A 173 18.67 1.25 2.62
N VAL A 174 17.74 0.77 3.46
CA VAL A 174 17.11 1.58 4.51
C VAL A 174 18.11 1.96 5.62
N LEU A 175 19.02 1.05 6.01
CA LEU A 175 20.07 1.38 6.98
C LEU A 175 21.09 2.39 6.40
N ASP A 176 21.43 2.27 5.12
CA ASP A 176 22.32 3.22 4.43
C ASP A 176 21.67 4.62 4.34
N ALA A 177 20.35 4.68 4.15
CA ALA A 177 19.57 5.92 4.07
C ALA A 177 19.33 6.65 5.41
N LEU A 178 19.56 6.02 6.56
CA LEU A 178 19.50 6.70 7.87
C LEU A 178 20.55 7.82 7.95
N VAL A 179 20.13 9.05 8.25
CA VAL A 179 21.02 10.22 8.44
C VAL A 179 21.25 10.50 9.92
N GLU A 180 22.48 10.86 10.30
CA GLU A 180 22.79 11.25 11.68
C GLU A 180 22.21 12.65 11.99
N LYS A 181 21.53 12.77 13.13
CA LYS A 181 20.95 14.01 13.64
C LYS A 181 21.44 14.27 15.08
N PRO A 182 22.50 15.07 15.25
CA PRO A 182 22.99 15.44 16.58
C PRO A 182 22.04 16.41 17.28
N ILE A 183 21.83 16.20 18.58
CA ILE A 183 20.98 17.02 19.46
C ILE A 183 21.89 17.68 20.51
N PRO A 184 22.31 18.95 20.33
CA PRO A 184 23.45 19.52 21.06
C PRO A 184 23.20 19.81 22.54
N ALA A 185 21.93 19.92 22.97
CA ALA A 185 21.55 20.24 24.33
C ALA A 185 20.34 19.41 24.80
N LYS A 186 20.13 19.39 26.12
CA LYS A 186 18.89 18.92 26.74
C LYS A 186 17.74 19.90 26.47
N ASP A 187 16.52 19.48 26.78
CA ASP A 187 15.27 20.25 26.62
C ASP A 187 14.93 20.61 25.15
N ILE A 188 15.59 20.00 24.16
CA ILE A 188 15.29 20.20 22.73
C ILE A 188 14.13 19.28 22.33
N LYS A 189 13.03 19.89 21.84
CA LYS A 189 11.90 19.16 21.26
C LYS A 189 12.29 18.60 19.90
N VAL A 190 12.33 17.28 19.76
CA VAL A 190 12.59 16.57 18.50
C VAL A 190 11.30 16.40 17.69
N ILE A 191 10.18 16.24 18.40
CA ILE A 191 8.83 16.08 17.88
C ILE A 191 7.89 16.87 18.80
N SER A 192 6.91 17.60 18.25
CA SER A 192 5.78 18.15 19.02
C SER A 192 4.49 17.38 18.71
N GLN A 193 3.65 17.17 19.72
CA GLN A 193 2.35 16.54 19.55
C GLN A 193 1.42 17.43 18.71
N GLY A 194 0.78 16.83 17.71
CA GLY A 194 -0.09 17.52 16.74
C GLY A 194 0.61 17.92 15.43
N ASP A 195 1.94 17.99 15.40
CA ASP A 195 2.71 18.31 14.19
C ASP A 195 2.55 17.21 13.12
N ALA A 196 2.80 17.55 11.85
CA ALA A 196 2.94 16.56 10.79
C ALA A 196 4.14 15.62 11.08
N GLY A 197 3.97 14.34 10.77
CA GLY A 197 5.03 13.35 10.94
C GLY A 197 5.79 13.09 9.66
N ASP A 198 7.03 13.56 9.56
CA ASP A 198 7.84 13.35 8.33
C ASP A 198 9.00 12.37 8.50
N TYR A 199 9.40 12.09 9.75
CA TYR A 199 10.59 11.29 10.09
C TYR A 199 10.29 10.20 11.13
N PHE A 200 10.99 9.08 10.99
CA PHE A 200 11.25 8.09 12.04
C PHE A 200 12.61 8.37 12.68
N TYR A 201 12.74 8.11 13.98
CA TYR A 201 13.99 8.30 14.71
C TYR A 201 14.38 7.07 15.51
N ILE A 202 15.68 6.76 15.54
CA ILE A 202 16.31 5.73 16.36
C ILE A 202 17.34 6.41 17.27
N VAL A 203 17.40 6.04 18.53
CA VAL A 203 18.34 6.61 19.50
C VAL A 203 19.70 5.89 19.41
N GLU A 204 20.74 6.60 18.97
CA GLU A 204 22.12 6.11 19.03
C GLU A 204 22.72 6.33 20.42
N ASN A 205 22.52 7.54 20.99
CA ASN A 205 23.05 7.91 22.30
C ASN A 205 22.17 8.97 22.99
N GLY A 206 22.15 8.94 24.32
CA GLY A 206 21.33 9.79 25.18
C GLY A 206 19.90 9.27 25.40
N HIS A 207 19.16 9.96 26.28
CA HIS A 207 17.78 9.64 26.61
C HIS A 207 16.80 10.73 26.15
N PHE A 208 15.59 10.29 25.78
CA PHE A 208 14.53 11.14 25.27
C PHE A 208 13.22 10.91 26.04
N ASP A 209 12.68 11.97 26.61
CA ASP A 209 11.43 11.94 27.37
C ASP A 209 10.22 12.15 26.46
N VAL A 210 9.21 11.31 26.64
CA VAL A 210 7.97 11.31 25.86
C VAL A 210 6.85 11.89 26.71
N TYR A 211 6.15 12.89 26.18
CA TYR A 211 5.06 13.61 26.82
C TYR A 211 3.79 13.55 25.98
N ILE A 212 2.64 13.35 26.64
CA ILE A 212 1.33 13.33 25.98
C ILE A 212 0.38 14.29 26.69
N ASN A 213 -0.17 15.24 25.93
CA ASN A 213 -1.27 16.10 26.31
C ASN A 213 -2.60 15.46 25.87
N ALA A 214 -3.56 15.39 26.80
CA ALA A 214 -4.90 14.85 26.55
C ALA A 214 -5.72 15.67 25.54
N ALA A 215 -5.34 16.92 25.27
CA ALA A 215 -5.97 17.77 24.26
C ALA A 215 -5.62 17.40 22.80
N GLY A 216 -4.69 16.44 22.60
CA GLY A 216 -4.27 16.01 21.25
C GLY A 216 -3.19 16.89 20.59
N SER A 217 -2.83 18.01 21.20
CA SER A 217 -1.81 18.95 20.73
C SER A 217 -1.05 19.57 21.90
N VAL A 218 0.15 20.12 21.64
CA VAL A 218 0.82 21.01 22.61
C VAL A 218 -0.04 22.28 22.84
N GLN A 219 -0.20 22.68 24.10
CA GLN A 219 -0.94 23.87 24.51
C GLN A 219 0.02 24.98 25.00
N PRO A 220 -0.39 26.25 25.03
CA PRO A 220 0.37 27.32 25.70
C PRO A 220 0.36 27.15 27.23
N GLY A 221 1.48 27.46 27.89
CA GLY A 221 1.63 27.43 29.35
C GLY A 221 2.65 26.38 29.85
N PRO A 222 2.96 26.37 31.15
CA PRO A 222 3.98 25.48 31.73
C PRO A 222 3.61 23.99 31.58
N ASP A 223 2.36 23.62 31.82
CA ASP A 223 1.85 22.25 31.68
C ASP A 223 1.45 21.91 30.22
N GLY A 224 1.74 22.79 29.27
CA GLY A 224 1.27 22.72 27.89
C GLY A 224 1.74 21.49 27.12
N MET A 225 2.81 20.84 27.56
CA MET A 225 3.35 19.61 26.98
C MET A 225 2.57 18.34 27.41
N GLY A 226 1.77 18.42 28.48
CA GLY A 226 1.11 17.28 29.08
C GLY A 226 2.04 16.44 29.96
N ASN A 227 1.59 15.22 30.30
CA ASN A 227 2.28 14.36 31.26
C ASN A 227 3.40 13.56 30.60
N LYS A 228 4.53 13.39 31.30
CA LYS A 228 5.58 12.44 30.91
C LYS A 228 5.05 11.02 31.02
N VAL A 229 5.06 10.27 29.91
CA VAL A 229 4.56 8.89 29.83
C VAL A 229 5.67 7.84 29.77
N SER A 230 6.84 8.18 29.25
CA SER A 230 7.97 7.26 29.09
C SER A 230 9.30 8.00 28.87
N THR A 231 10.41 7.26 28.94
CA THR A 231 11.75 7.69 28.52
C THR A 231 12.32 6.61 27.59
N ILE A 232 12.90 7.03 26.47
CA ILE A 232 13.50 6.17 25.45
C ILE A 232 15.02 6.35 25.50
N GLY A 233 15.77 5.27 25.70
CA GLY A 233 17.23 5.26 25.67
C GLY A 233 17.81 4.65 24.38
N PRO A 234 19.14 4.45 24.32
CA PRO A 234 19.84 3.89 23.17
C PRO A 234 19.26 2.56 22.67
N GLY A 235 19.18 2.40 21.34
CA GLY A 235 18.51 1.26 20.69
C GLY A 235 16.98 1.35 20.66
N GLY A 236 16.37 2.27 21.42
CA GLY A 236 14.95 2.60 21.29
C GLY A 236 14.66 3.43 20.04
N SER A 237 13.41 3.44 19.59
CA SER A 237 12.97 4.22 18.42
C SER A 237 11.59 4.84 18.62
N PHE A 238 11.29 5.89 17.86
CA PHE A 238 10.02 6.60 17.94
C PHE A 238 9.62 7.27 16.62
N GLY A 239 8.30 7.48 16.47
CA GLY A 239 7.73 8.13 15.30
C GLY A 239 7.51 7.23 14.07
N GLU A 240 7.62 5.91 14.21
CA GLU A 240 7.50 4.91 13.13
C GLU A 240 6.22 5.03 12.29
N LEU A 241 5.08 5.36 12.90
CA LEU A 241 3.80 5.51 12.18
C LEU A 241 3.85 6.63 11.12
N ALA A 242 4.77 7.58 11.27
CA ALA A 242 5.05 8.62 10.30
C ALA A 242 5.77 8.11 9.03
N LEU A 243 6.18 6.84 8.97
CA LEU A 243 6.62 6.24 7.70
C LEU A 243 5.44 5.69 6.88
N MET A 244 4.32 5.35 7.52
CA MET A 244 3.20 4.67 6.87
C MET A 244 2.16 5.63 6.27
N TYR A 245 1.65 6.58 7.06
CA TYR A 245 0.56 7.47 6.66
C TYR A 245 0.70 8.85 7.27
N ASN A 246 0.14 9.88 6.63
CA ASN A 246 0.25 11.26 7.08
C ASN A 246 -0.70 11.48 8.27
N ALA A 247 -0.20 11.16 9.46
CA ALA A 247 -0.89 11.33 10.73
C ALA A 247 -0.16 12.35 11.62
N PRO A 248 -0.91 13.16 12.38
CA PRO A 248 -0.36 13.99 13.44
C PRO A 248 0.42 13.17 14.46
N ARG A 249 1.49 13.77 14.99
CA ARG A 249 2.31 13.16 16.05
C ARG A 249 1.50 12.99 17.32
N ALA A 250 1.40 11.76 17.82
CA ALA A 250 0.61 11.42 19.02
C ALA A 250 1.25 11.87 20.35
N ALA A 251 2.54 12.24 20.35
CA ALA A 251 3.31 12.62 21.53
C ALA A 251 4.37 13.68 21.19
N THR A 252 4.78 14.44 22.19
CA THR A 252 5.97 15.32 22.15
C THR A 252 7.17 14.52 22.65
N VAL A 253 8.33 14.67 22.01
CA VAL A 253 9.57 13.98 22.39
C VAL A 253 10.69 15.01 22.58
N VAL A 254 11.37 14.95 23.73
CA VAL A 254 12.34 15.97 24.18
C VAL A 254 13.65 15.30 24.63
N SER A 255 14.81 15.87 24.33
CA SER A 255 16.08 15.37 24.88
C SER A 255 16.18 15.58 26.39
N ALA A 256 16.40 14.50 27.14
CA ALA A 256 16.72 14.58 28.57
C ALA A 256 18.21 14.85 28.79
N ASP A 257 19.07 14.21 28.00
CA ASP A 257 20.52 14.33 28.11
C ASP A 257 21.12 15.46 27.25
N PRO A 258 22.18 16.15 27.73
CA PRO A 258 22.97 17.04 26.89
C PRO A 258 23.83 16.22 25.91
N LYS A 259 23.90 16.65 24.63
CA LYS A 259 24.63 15.97 23.54
C LYS A 259 24.14 14.54 23.27
N SER A 260 22.90 14.43 22.80
CA SER A 260 22.32 13.16 22.33
C SER A 260 22.50 13.00 20.81
N THR A 261 22.43 11.78 20.29
CA THR A 261 22.49 11.49 18.84
C THR A 261 21.32 10.61 18.43
N LEU A 262 20.65 11.01 17.35
CA LEU A 262 19.59 10.23 16.71
C LEU A 262 20.02 9.83 15.30
N TRP A 263 19.52 8.70 14.82
CA TRP A 263 19.39 8.44 13.39
C TRP A 263 17.99 8.83 12.94
N ALA A 264 17.88 9.46 11.78
CA ALA A 264 16.61 9.89 11.19
C ALA A 264 16.41 9.24 9.81
N LEU A 265 15.18 8.81 9.52
CA LEU A 265 14.76 8.35 8.19
C LEU A 265 13.48 9.10 7.81
N ASP A 266 13.45 9.71 6.63
CA ASP A 266 12.24 10.37 6.16
C ASP A 266 11.25 9.38 5.51
N ARG A 267 9.98 9.76 5.59
CA ARG A 267 8.85 9.02 5.02
C ARG A 267 9.02 8.73 3.53
N ILE A 268 9.45 9.72 2.74
CA ILE A 268 9.44 9.63 1.29
C ILE A 268 10.51 8.64 0.84
N THR A 269 11.72 8.73 1.40
CA THR A 269 12.81 7.77 1.17
C THR A 269 12.41 6.36 1.56
N PHE A 270 11.84 6.14 2.76
CA PHE A 270 11.40 4.80 3.15
C PHE A 270 10.36 4.21 2.20
N ARG A 271 9.34 5.00 1.82
CA ARG A 271 8.30 4.55 0.89
C ARG A 271 8.83 4.37 -0.54
N ARG A 272 9.79 5.18 -1.00
CA ARG A 272 10.45 4.99 -2.30
C ARG A 272 11.28 3.70 -2.33
N ILE A 273 12.09 3.40 -1.30
CA ILE A 273 12.84 2.12 -1.22
C ILE A 273 11.88 0.91 -1.31
N LEU A 274 10.78 0.94 -0.56
CA LEU A 274 9.74 -0.09 -0.61
C LEU A 274 9.06 -0.20 -1.99
N MET A 275 8.72 0.92 -2.62
CA MET A 275 7.98 0.94 -3.89
C MET A 275 8.87 0.61 -5.08
N ASP A 276 10.10 1.13 -5.12
CA ASP A 276 11.03 0.92 -6.22
C ASP A 276 11.44 -0.56 -6.30
N SER A 277 11.73 -1.22 -5.18
CA SER A 277 12.09 -2.64 -5.18
C SER A 277 10.93 -3.55 -5.59
N ALA A 278 9.72 -3.30 -5.10
CA ALA A 278 8.52 -4.03 -5.51
C ALA A 278 8.20 -3.80 -6.99
N PHE A 279 8.30 -2.56 -7.48
CA PHE A 279 8.05 -2.20 -8.88
C PHE A 279 9.13 -2.74 -9.82
N GLN A 280 10.41 -2.64 -9.47
CA GLN A 280 11.52 -3.23 -10.22
C GLN A 280 11.41 -4.75 -10.29
N ARG A 281 11.06 -5.42 -9.18
CA ARG A 281 10.79 -6.86 -9.15
C ARG A 281 9.63 -7.22 -10.07
N ARG A 282 8.51 -6.50 -9.99
CA ARG A 282 7.35 -6.72 -10.87
C ARG A 282 7.73 -6.52 -12.35
N ARG A 283 8.44 -5.44 -12.68
CA ARG A 283 8.85 -5.11 -14.05
C ARG A 283 9.89 -6.10 -14.61
N MET A 284 10.82 -6.56 -13.78
CA MET A 284 11.76 -7.64 -14.11
C MET A 284 11.01 -8.94 -14.42
N TYR A 285 10.05 -9.33 -13.58
CA TYR A 285 9.25 -10.53 -13.83
C TYR A 285 8.31 -10.37 -15.01
N GLU A 286 7.67 -9.23 -15.21
CA GLU A 286 6.78 -9.01 -16.37
C GLU A 286 7.56 -9.09 -17.70
N ALA A 287 8.74 -8.49 -17.78
CA ALA A 287 9.63 -8.61 -18.94
C ALA A 287 10.14 -10.05 -19.15
N PHE A 288 10.52 -10.76 -18.07
CA PHE A 288 10.92 -12.17 -18.16
C PHE A 288 9.76 -13.08 -18.59
N LEU A 289 8.56 -12.89 -18.04
CA LEU A 289 7.38 -13.69 -18.40
C LEU A 289 6.86 -13.39 -19.82
N GLU A 290 7.23 -12.24 -20.40
CA GLU A 290 7.02 -11.93 -21.81
C GLU A 290 8.03 -12.65 -22.73
N GLU A 291 9.26 -12.90 -22.28
CA GLU A 291 10.24 -13.73 -22.98
C GLU A 291 9.87 -15.23 -22.99
N VAL A 292 9.10 -15.71 -21.99
CA VAL A 292 8.75 -17.13 -21.82
C VAL A 292 7.74 -17.58 -22.91
N PRO A 293 8.12 -18.48 -23.84
CA PRO A 293 7.25 -18.84 -24.98
C PRO A 293 5.92 -19.47 -24.56
N LEU A 294 5.90 -20.21 -23.44
CA LEU A 294 4.70 -20.82 -22.86
C LEU A 294 3.62 -19.79 -22.49
N LEU A 295 4.03 -18.59 -22.05
CA LEU A 295 3.15 -17.55 -21.53
C LEU A 295 2.81 -16.47 -22.57
N SER A 296 3.31 -16.61 -23.80
CA SER A 296 3.08 -15.68 -24.92
C SER A 296 1.60 -15.49 -25.30
N SER A 297 0.75 -16.46 -24.97
CA SER A 297 -0.70 -16.41 -25.20
C SER A 297 -1.47 -15.64 -24.11
N LEU A 298 -0.85 -15.37 -22.96
CA LEU A 298 -1.48 -14.67 -21.84
C LEU A 298 -1.46 -13.15 -22.04
N LYS A 299 -2.57 -12.50 -21.66
CA LYS A 299 -2.69 -11.03 -21.66
C LYS A 299 -1.78 -10.41 -20.58
N PRO A 300 -1.39 -9.12 -20.71
CA PRO A 300 -0.52 -8.46 -19.74
C PRO A 300 -1.03 -8.56 -18.29
N TYR A 301 -2.33 -8.36 -18.03
CA TYR A 301 -2.88 -8.50 -16.66
C TYR A 301 -2.80 -9.93 -16.09
N GLU A 302 -2.72 -10.95 -16.94
CA GLU A 302 -2.62 -12.36 -16.54
C GLU A 302 -1.17 -12.68 -16.16
N ARG A 303 -0.21 -12.25 -16.99
CA ARG A 303 1.22 -12.29 -16.65
C ARG A 303 1.52 -11.48 -15.39
N ALA A 304 0.89 -10.32 -15.22
CA ALA A 304 1.04 -9.48 -14.03
C ALA A 304 0.51 -10.16 -12.76
N LYS A 305 -0.58 -10.94 -12.82
CA LYS A 305 -1.06 -11.77 -11.69
C LYS A 305 -0.12 -12.93 -11.37
N ILE A 306 0.54 -13.51 -12.38
CA ILE A 306 1.55 -14.55 -12.19
C ILE A 306 2.81 -13.95 -11.53
N ALA A 307 3.29 -12.79 -11.99
CA ALA A 307 4.44 -12.09 -11.42
C ALA A 307 4.31 -11.82 -9.91
N ASP A 308 3.10 -11.50 -9.43
CA ASP A 308 2.80 -11.29 -8.01
C ASP A 308 2.81 -12.57 -7.16
N ALA A 309 2.76 -13.75 -7.79
CA ALA A 309 2.66 -15.05 -7.13
C ALA A 309 3.94 -15.90 -7.24
N LEU A 310 5.03 -15.34 -7.79
CA LEU A 310 6.30 -16.04 -7.99
C LEU A 310 7.29 -15.79 -6.85
N ASP A 311 7.80 -16.89 -6.28
CA ASP A 311 8.91 -16.87 -5.32
C ASP A 311 10.25 -16.97 -6.07
N ALA A 312 11.20 -16.08 -5.76
CA ALA A 312 12.56 -16.14 -6.33
C ALA A 312 13.46 -17.06 -5.49
N ILE A 313 13.97 -18.15 -6.07
CA ILE A 313 14.86 -19.10 -5.38
C ILE A 313 16.19 -19.22 -6.14
N LYS A 314 17.30 -19.18 -5.39
CA LYS A 314 18.67 -19.35 -5.91
C LYS A 314 19.19 -20.75 -5.54
N TYR A 315 19.82 -21.42 -6.50
CA TYR A 315 20.35 -22.77 -6.40
C TYR A 315 21.81 -22.77 -6.85
N PRO A 316 22.79 -23.12 -5.99
CA PRO A 316 24.19 -23.27 -6.38
C PRO A 316 24.37 -24.38 -7.43
N ALA A 317 25.42 -24.28 -8.24
CA ALA A 317 25.80 -25.34 -9.17
C ALA A 317 25.93 -26.71 -8.46
N GLY A 318 25.40 -27.76 -9.09
CA GLY A 318 25.32 -29.12 -8.57
C GLY A 318 24.17 -29.40 -7.60
N SER A 319 23.37 -28.40 -7.21
CA SER A 319 22.25 -28.61 -6.27
C SER A 319 20.98 -29.16 -6.96
N THR A 320 20.26 -30.04 -6.27
CA THR A 320 19.00 -30.62 -6.74
C THR A 320 17.84 -29.65 -6.50
N ILE A 321 17.14 -29.27 -7.56
CA ILE A 321 15.95 -28.41 -7.55
C ILE A 321 14.67 -29.23 -7.35
N ILE A 322 14.60 -30.38 -8.02
CA ILE A 322 13.51 -31.36 -7.93
C ILE A 322 14.12 -32.75 -7.78
N GLU A 323 13.52 -33.60 -6.94
CA GLU A 323 13.91 -35.00 -6.78
C GLU A 323 12.87 -35.96 -7.39
N GLU A 324 13.32 -36.95 -8.16
CA GLU A 324 12.49 -38.00 -8.76
C GLU A 324 11.77 -38.84 -7.70
N GLY A 325 10.45 -38.95 -7.82
CA GLY A 325 9.57 -39.67 -6.89
C GLY A 325 9.04 -38.82 -5.73
N ALA A 326 9.51 -37.58 -5.56
CA ALA A 326 8.93 -36.66 -4.59
C ALA A 326 7.49 -36.23 -5.01
N PRO A 327 6.65 -35.75 -4.08
CA PRO A 327 5.38 -35.11 -4.42
C PRO A 327 5.56 -33.82 -5.24
N GLY A 328 4.62 -33.52 -6.14
CA GLY A 328 4.59 -32.26 -6.89
C GLY A 328 3.91 -31.13 -6.13
N ASP A 329 4.67 -30.24 -5.49
CA ASP A 329 4.17 -29.09 -4.73
C ASP A 329 4.16 -27.76 -5.53
N ALA A 330 5.04 -27.65 -6.53
CA ALA A 330 5.30 -26.41 -7.25
C ALA A 330 5.77 -26.59 -8.71
N PHE A 331 5.65 -25.53 -9.49
CA PHE A 331 6.13 -25.34 -10.85
C PHE A 331 7.28 -24.34 -10.87
N TYR A 332 8.20 -24.45 -11.83
CA TYR A 332 9.41 -23.65 -11.88
C TYR A 332 9.67 -23.11 -13.30
N LEU A 333 10.08 -21.84 -13.37
CA LEU A 333 10.61 -21.16 -14.55
C LEU A 333 12.10 -20.84 -14.32
N LEU A 334 12.96 -21.16 -15.28
CA LEU A 334 14.39 -20.89 -15.17
C LEU A 334 14.68 -19.43 -15.59
N GLU A 335 15.02 -18.60 -14.61
CA GLU A 335 15.28 -17.17 -14.79
C GLU A 335 16.73 -16.91 -15.24
N SER A 336 17.69 -17.62 -14.67
CA SER A 336 19.11 -17.58 -15.06
C SER A 336 19.83 -18.89 -14.74
N GLY A 337 20.93 -19.13 -15.45
CA GLY A 337 21.72 -20.37 -15.34
C GLY A 337 21.23 -21.47 -16.28
N GLU A 338 21.78 -22.67 -16.07
CA GLU A 338 21.42 -23.91 -16.76
C GLU A 338 21.01 -24.97 -15.74
N ALA A 339 20.04 -25.81 -16.10
CA ALA A 339 19.64 -26.98 -15.31
C ALA A 339 19.45 -28.20 -16.22
N GLU A 340 19.59 -29.39 -15.68
CA GLU A 340 19.45 -30.65 -16.43
C GLU A 340 18.57 -31.64 -15.65
N ALA A 341 17.68 -32.33 -16.37
CA ALA A 341 16.86 -33.40 -15.83
C ALA A 341 17.57 -34.74 -15.94
N PHE A 342 17.48 -35.55 -14.89
CA PHE A 342 18.04 -36.90 -14.80
C PHE A 342 16.97 -37.87 -14.34
N LYS A 343 17.00 -39.11 -14.84
CA LYS A 343 16.10 -40.18 -14.43
C LYS A 343 16.91 -41.41 -14.03
N LYS A 344 16.53 -42.07 -12.93
CA LYS A 344 17.27 -43.22 -12.35
C LYS A 344 17.57 -44.35 -13.35
N ASP A 345 16.70 -44.56 -14.34
CA ASP A 345 16.82 -45.63 -15.34
C ASP A 345 17.54 -45.23 -16.64
N VAL A 346 18.06 -44.00 -16.75
CA VAL A 346 18.67 -43.48 -17.99
C VAL A 346 20.06 -42.91 -17.71
N GLU A 347 21.05 -43.33 -18.49
CA GLU A 347 22.41 -42.80 -18.38
C GLU A 347 22.50 -41.42 -19.08
N GLY A 348 22.87 -40.40 -18.30
CA GLY A 348 22.99 -39.01 -18.77
C GLY A 348 21.72 -38.16 -18.61
N PRO A 349 21.77 -36.87 -18.98
CA PRO A 349 20.65 -35.95 -18.85
C PRO A 349 19.57 -36.24 -19.91
N VAL A 350 18.31 -36.38 -19.47
CA VAL A 350 17.16 -36.62 -20.36
C VAL A 350 16.63 -35.35 -21.02
N LYS A 351 16.93 -34.18 -20.44
CA LYS A 351 16.58 -32.85 -20.97
C LYS A 351 17.47 -31.79 -20.33
N SER A 352 17.93 -30.82 -21.12
CA SER A 352 18.60 -29.61 -20.61
C SER A 352 17.63 -28.42 -20.67
N TYR A 353 17.79 -27.48 -19.74
CA TYR A 353 16.99 -26.27 -19.59
C TYR A 353 17.89 -25.04 -19.56
N LYS A 354 17.46 -23.98 -20.25
CA LYS A 354 18.07 -22.65 -20.29
C LYS A 354 17.06 -21.58 -19.82
N ARG A 355 17.50 -20.33 -19.71
CA ARG A 355 16.61 -19.19 -19.41
C ARG A 355 15.34 -19.21 -20.28
N GLY A 356 14.19 -19.06 -19.64
CA GLY A 356 12.87 -19.05 -20.27
C GLY A 356 12.20 -20.43 -20.38
N ASP A 357 12.95 -21.52 -20.16
CA ASP A 357 12.36 -22.86 -20.06
C ASP A 357 11.69 -23.08 -18.69
N PHE A 358 10.85 -24.10 -18.62
CA PHE A 358 10.07 -24.48 -17.44
C PHE A 358 10.20 -25.98 -17.13
N PHE A 359 9.91 -26.34 -15.88
CA PHE A 359 9.85 -27.73 -15.43
C PHE A 359 8.99 -27.90 -14.16
N GLY A 360 8.61 -29.15 -13.88
CA GLY A 360 7.83 -29.53 -12.70
C GLY A 360 6.31 -29.48 -12.90
N GLU A 361 5.84 -29.09 -14.08
CA GLU A 361 4.45 -29.04 -14.50
C GLU A 361 3.76 -30.41 -14.42
N LEU A 362 4.43 -31.49 -14.84
CA LEU A 362 3.83 -32.82 -14.98
C LEU A 362 3.19 -33.33 -13.68
N ALA A 363 3.84 -33.10 -12.55
CA ALA A 363 3.37 -33.54 -11.24
C ALA A 363 2.17 -32.73 -10.70
N LEU A 364 1.89 -31.56 -11.30
CA LEU A 364 0.72 -30.73 -10.99
C LEU A 364 -0.45 -31.01 -11.94
N LEU A 365 -0.13 -31.34 -13.20
CA LEU A 365 -1.08 -31.66 -14.27
C LEU A 365 -1.70 -33.05 -14.11
N ASP A 366 -0.90 -34.05 -13.76
CA ASP A 366 -1.31 -35.45 -13.70
C ASP A 366 -1.55 -35.99 -12.29
N ASP A 367 -1.26 -35.16 -11.27
CA ASP A 367 -1.26 -35.49 -9.84
C ASP A 367 -0.41 -36.73 -9.47
N LYS A 368 0.67 -36.93 -10.23
CA LYS A 368 1.67 -37.99 -10.03
C LYS A 368 2.92 -37.46 -9.32
N PRO A 369 3.76 -38.33 -8.72
CA PRO A 369 5.09 -37.96 -8.27
C PRO A 369 5.97 -37.37 -9.40
N ARG A 370 7.02 -36.64 -9.01
CA ARG A 370 8.01 -36.06 -9.94
C ARG A 370 8.64 -37.16 -10.82
N ALA A 371 8.53 -37.02 -12.14
CA ALA A 371 8.95 -38.05 -13.10
C ALA A 371 10.47 -38.12 -13.38
N ALA A 372 11.21 -37.11 -12.95
CA ALA A 372 12.67 -36.99 -13.08
C ALA A 372 13.19 -36.03 -11.98
N SER A 373 14.46 -36.16 -11.61
CA SER A 373 15.17 -35.15 -10.83
C SER A 373 15.60 -34.01 -11.75
N VAL A 374 15.69 -32.79 -11.22
CA VAL A 374 16.27 -31.64 -11.94
C VAL A 374 17.39 -31.05 -11.09
N VAL A 375 18.58 -30.91 -11.68
CA VAL A 375 19.80 -30.45 -11.00
C VAL A 375 20.29 -29.17 -11.67
N ALA A 376 20.67 -28.18 -10.87
CA ALA A 376 21.32 -26.97 -11.33
C ALA A 376 22.73 -27.31 -11.86
N LYS A 377 23.04 -26.97 -13.11
CA LYS A 377 24.34 -27.24 -13.73
C LYS A 377 25.32 -26.09 -13.48
N THR A 378 24.80 -24.87 -13.49
CA THR A 378 25.48 -23.65 -13.06
C THR A 378 24.69 -23.01 -11.91
N ASP A 379 25.18 -21.91 -11.34
CA ASP A 379 24.40 -21.15 -10.35
C ASP A 379 23.11 -20.65 -11.00
N ALA A 380 21.99 -21.24 -10.58
CA ALA A 380 20.68 -21.07 -11.18
C ALA A 380 19.77 -20.20 -10.32
N LYS A 381 18.96 -19.37 -10.96
CA LYS A 381 17.84 -18.67 -10.32
C LYS A 381 16.56 -19.14 -10.98
N VAL A 382 15.60 -19.55 -10.17
CA VAL A 382 14.28 -20.02 -10.62
C VAL A 382 13.18 -19.19 -9.99
N ALA A 383 12.11 -18.96 -10.75
CA ALA A 383 10.87 -18.43 -10.24
C ALA A 383 9.92 -19.61 -9.97
N ARG A 384 9.57 -19.82 -8.70
CA ARG A 384 8.72 -20.92 -8.23
C ARG A 384 7.27 -20.44 -8.09
N LEU A 385 6.32 -21.22 -8.59
CA LEU A 385 4.88 -21.03 -8.39
C LEU A 385 4.30 -22.24 -7.66
N GLY A 386 3.68 -22.03 -6.50
CA GLY A 386 3.04 -23.11 -5.75
C GLY A 386 1.84 -23.73 -6.49
N ARG A 387 1.50 -24.99 -6.19
CA ARG A 387 0.41 -25.78 -6.80
C ARG A 387 -0.92 -25.02 -6.93
N ASP A 388 -1.35 -24.29 -5.90
CA ASP A 388 -2.61 -23.55 -5.93
C ASP A 388 -2.54 -22.32 -6.84
N GLY A 389 -1.40 -21.63 -6.86
CA GLY A 389 -1.10 -20.56 -7.81
C GLY A 389 -1.07 -21.07 -9.24
N PHE A 390 -0.44 -22.22 -9.49
CA PHE A 390 -0.41 -22.88 -10.80
C PHE A 390 -1.83 -23.18 -11.30
N LYS A 391 -2.65 -23.90 -10.50
CA LYS A 391 -4.01 -24.27 -10.90
C LYS A 391 -4.92 -23.06 -11.12
N ARG A 392 -4.75 -21.98 -10.34
CA ARG A 392 -5.58 -20.77 -10.43
C ARG A 392 -5.15 -19.81 -11.54
N LEU A 393 -3.86 -19.70 -11.82
CA LEU A 393 -3.30 -18.64 -12.69
C LEU A 393 -2.84 -19.15 -14.06
N LEU A 394 -2.49 -20.45 -14.19
CA LEU A 394 -1.99 -21.04 -15.43
C LEU A 394 -2.99 -21.96 -16.14
N GLY A 395 -4.23 -22.05 -15.66
CA GLY A 395 -5.32 -22.76 -16.35
C GLY A 395 -5.44 -22.46 -17.86
N PRO A 396 -5.33 -21.19 -18.33
CA PRO A 396 -5.41 -20.87 -19.76
C PRO A 396 -4.29 -21.46 -20.63
N VAL A 397 -3.15 -21.84 -20.03
CA VAL A 397 -1.99 -22.43 -20.74
C VAL A 397 -1.80 -23.92 -20.46
N GLU A 398 -2.70 -24.55 -19.69
CA GLU A 398 -2.63 -25.97 -19.33
C GLU A 398 -2.56 -26.87 -20.57
N ASP A 399 -3.42 -26.59 -21.56
CA ASP A 399 -3.45 -27.28 -22.85
C ASP A 399 -2.15 -27.16 -23.65
N ILE A 400 -1.39 -26.07 -23.46
CA ILE A 400 -0.11 -25.86 -24.15
C ILE A 400 0.98 -26.72 -23.47
N MET A 401 0.99 -26.76 -22.14
CA MET A 401 1.90 -27.63 -21.38
C MET A 401 1.68 -29.10 -21.72
N ARG A 402 0.42 -29.56 -21.77
CA ARG A 402 0.07 -30.94 -22.16
C ARG A 402 0.47 -31.30 -23.59
N ARG A 403 0.56 -30.33 -24.51
CA ARG A 403 1.07 -30.58 -25.88
C ARG A 403 2.59 -30.68 -25.94
N ALA A 404 3.31 -29.92 -25.13
CA ALA A 404 4.77 -30.01 -25.04
C ALA A 404 5.24 -31.42 -24.61
N GLU A 405 4.42 -32.14 -23.84
CA GLU A 405 4.63 -33.53 -23.42
C GLU A 405 4.84 -34.51 -24.60
N TYR A 406 4.14 -34.30 -25.73
CA TYR A 406 4.15 -35.24 -26.86
C TYR A 406 5.35 -35.06 -27.80
N SER A 407 5.98 -33.88 -27.82
CA SER A 407 7.16 -33.61 -28.66
C SER A 407 8.45 -34.25 -28.13
N ALA A 408 8.50 -34.54 -26.82
CA ALA A 408 9.71 -35.02 -26.14
C ALA A 408 9.85 -36.55 -26.06
N LYS A 409 8.84 -37.31 -26.51
CA LYS A 409 8.93 -38.78 -26.59
C LYS A 409 9.57 -39.15 -27.94
N PRO A 410 10.77 -39.78 -27.98
CA PRO A 410 11.30 -40.27 -29.24
C PRO A 410 10.33 -41.30 -29.82
N SER A 411 10.04 -41.19 -31.11
CA SER A 411 9.21 -42.16 -31.83
C SER A 411 9.81 -43.56 -31.67
N PRO A 412 9.01 -44.59 -31.27
CA PRO A 412 9.50 -45.96 -31.27
C PRO A 412 9.89 -46.35 -32.70
N SER A 413 11.11 -46.85 -32.84
CA SER A 413 11.76 -47.30 -34.07
C SER A 413 11.15 -48.58 -34.63
#